data_AF-A0A6I1ZIJ1-F1
#
_entry.id   AF-A0A6I1ZIJ1-F1
#
_cell.length_a   1.000
_cell.length_b   1.000
_cell.length_c   1.000
_cell.angle_alpha   90.00
_cell.angle_beta   90.00
_cell.angle_gamma   90.00
#
_symmetry.space_group_name_H-M   'P 1'
#
loop_
_entity.id
_entity.type
_entity.pdbx_description
1 polymer ?
#
loop_
_entity_poly.entity_id
_entity_poly.type
_entity_poly.pdbx_seq_one_letter_code
_entity_poly.pdbx_strand_id
1 'polypeptide(L)'
;MSPVHWYKGQALLKELGRREFLKELALLGGLVLATSFLPACLRKEAPLKKTTVPAAAKESNMTGKTQLTRISLVRTRDRAEGVRKAIDLLGANPVKGRAVALKPNFNTADPAPGSTHNDTLRSLVLSLQEMGASSITLAERSGP
;
A
#
# COMPACT_ATOMS: atom_id res chain seq x y z
N MET A 1 -3.03 50.97 -30.82
CA MET A 1 -2.50 49.64 -31.15
C MET A 1 -1.47 49.30 -30.07
N SER A 2 -1.92 48.64 -29.02
CA SER A 2 -1.16 48.46 -27.78
C SER A 2 -0.95 46.96 -27.55
N PRO A 3 0.30 46.48 -27.37
CA PRO A 3 0.52 45.07 -27.07
C PRO A 3 0.02 44.76 -25.67
N VAL A 4 -0.85 43.75 -25.58
CA VAL A 4 -1.41 43.24 -24.33
C VAL A 4 -0.31 42.47 -23.58
N HIS A 5 0.08 42.97 -22.42
CA HIS A 5 1.02 42.34 -21.50
C HIS A 5 0.43 41.04 -20.92
N TRP A 6 0.71 39.91 -21.55
CA TRP A 6 0.58 38.59 -20.94
C TRP A 6 1.95 37.92 -20.93
N TYR A 7 2.67 38.01 -19.81
CA TYR A 7 3.64 37.03 -19.29
C TYR A 7 4.31 37.60 -18.02
N LYS A 8 3.62 37.54 -16.89
CA LYS A 8 4.25 37.77 -15.56
C LYS A 8 3.48 37.09 -14.43
N GLY A 9 3.00 35.86 -14.66
CA GLY A 9 2.23 35.07 -13.69
C GLY A 9 2.70 33.64 -13.47
N GLN A 10 3.88 33.25 -13.99
CA GLN A 10 4.40 31.87 -13.86
C GLN A 10 5.91 31.84 -13.52
N ALA A 11 6.36 32.76 -12.66
CA ALA A 11 7.77 32.80 -12.24
C ALA A 11 7.94 33.02 -10.73
N LEU A 12 7.03 32.48 -9.90
CA LEU A 12 7.19 32.55 -8.44
C LEU A 12 6.63 31.33 -7.67
N LEU A 13 6.56 30.16 -8.31
CA LEU A 13 6.27 28.87 -7.64
C LEU A 13 7.05 27.68 -8.24
N LYS A 14 8.29 27.95 -8.65
CA LYS A 14 9.41 27.00 -8.67
C LYS A 14 10.46 27.73 -7.83
N GLU A 15 10.80 27.35 -6.61
CA GLU A 15 11.38 26.08 -6.22
C GLU A 15 11.14 25.83 -4.72
N LEU A 16 10.16 25.01 -4.36
CA LEU A 16 10.16 24.40 -3.05
C LEU A 16 10.13 22.89 -3.26
N GLY A 17 11.22 22.23 -2.87
CA GLY A 17 11.29 20.78 -2.85
C GLY A 17 10.13 20.23 -2.02
N ARG A 18 9.56 19.10 -2.45
CA ARG A 18 8.47 18.42 -1.73
C ARG A 18 8.81 18.17 -0.25
N ARG A 19 10.10 18.03 0.08
CA ARG A 19 10.60 17.86 1.45
C ARG A 19 10.52 19.16 2.25
N GLU A 20 10.78 20.29 1.62
CA GLU A 20 10.75 21.63 2.21
C GLU A 20 9.30 22.05 2.46
N PHE A 21 8.38 21.73 1.54
CA PHE A 21 6.95 21.90 1.76
C PHE A 21 6.43 21.09 2.97
N LEU A 22 6.89 19.85 3.12
CA LEU A 22 6.50 19.00 4.26
C LEU A 22 7.13 19.47 5.58
N LYS A 23 8.33 20.07 5.55
CA LYS A 23 8.95 20.70 6.73
C LYS A 23 8.18 21.94 7.19
N GLU A 24 7.78 22.80 6.26
CA GLU A 24 6.97 24.00 6.55
C GLU A 24 5.61 23.65 7.18
N LEU A 25 4.95 22.59 6.68
CA LEU A 25 3.67 22.12 7.22
C LEU A 25 3.80 21.53 8.64
N ALA A 26 4.93 20.90 8.96
CA ALA A 26 5.22 20.40 10.31
C ALA A 26 5.53 21.53 11.31
N LEU A 27 6.11 22.64 10.84
CA LEU A 27 6.43 23.82 11.65
C LEU A 27 5.20 24.67 12.00
N LEU A 28 4.19 24.72 11.12
CA LEU A 28 2.93 25.45 11.38
C LEU A 28 1.87 24.63 12.12
N GLY A 29 2.00 23.29 12.18
CA GLY A 29 1.14 22.42 13.00
C GLY A 29 1.61 22.25 14.46
N GLY A 30 2.77 22.77 14.82
CA GLY A 30 3.46 22.53 16.08
C GLY A 30 3.18 23.53 17.21
N LEU A 31 1.96 24.07 17.32
CA LEU A 31 1.60 24.98 18.42
C LEU A 31 0.21 24.70 19.01
N VAL A 32 -0.08 23.46 19.37
CA VAL A 32 -1.12 23.15 20.37
C VAL A 32 -0.64 21.96 21.21
N LEU A 33 -0.57 22.16 22.54
CA LEU A 33 -0.30 21.20 23.63
C LEU A 33 1.17 20.83 23.94
N ALA A 34 1.96 21.84 24.30
CA ALA A 34 3.13 21.65 25.16
C ALA A 34 2.82 22.12 26.59
N THR A 35 2.08 21.33 27.38
CA THR A 35 2.15 21.37 28.86
C THR A 35 1.55 20.08 29.43
N SER A 36 2.37 19.04 29.65
CA SER A 36 2.20 18.06 30.77
C SER A 36 3.18 16.87 30.77
N PHE A 37 4.03 16.66 29.77
CA PHE A 37 4.85 15.44 29.74
C PHE A 37 6.32 15.70 29.39
N LEU A 38 7.08 16.24 30.35
CA LEU A 38 8.53 15.99 30.54
C LEU A 38 8.86 16.46 31.97
N PRO A 39 9.24 15.54 32.89
CA PRO A 39 10.59 14.99 32.84
C PRO A 39 10.64 13.50 33.25
N ALA A 40 10.87 12.60 32.29
CA ALA A 40 11.09 11.17 32.58
C ALA A 40 12.38 10.62 31.93
N CYS A 41 13.36 11.48 31.63
CA CYS A 41 14.66 11.05 31.07
C CYS A 41 15.86 11.33 31.99
N LEU A 42 15.65 11.87 33.20
CA LEU A 42 16.69 11.96 34.24
C LEU A 42 16.29 11.12 35.46
N ARG A 43 16.23 9.80 35.29
CA ARG A 43 16.27 8.89 36.44
C ARG A 43 17.54 8.06 36.38
N LYS A 44 18.47 8.46 37.25
CA LYS A 44 19.70 7.78 37.61
C LYS A 44 19.37 6.32 37.97
N GLU A 45 19.98 5.35 37.28
CA GLU A 45 19.77 3.94 37.57
C GLU A 45 20.30 3.61 38.98
N ALA A 46 19.45 3.03 39.80
CA ALA A 46 19.81 2.43 41.08
C ALA A 46 19.94 0.91 40.91
N PRO A 47 20.84 0.24 41.67
CA PRO A 47 21.22 -1.14 41.38
C PRO A 47 20.08 -2.13 41.62
N LEU A 48 19.98 -3.11 40.73
CA LEU A 48 18.99 -4.20 40.73
C LEU A 48 18.99 -4.98 42.06
N LYS A 49 17.89 -4.86 42.81
CA LYS A 49 17.54 -5.78 43.90
C LYS A 49 16.87 -7.01 43.28
N LYS A 50 17.56 -8.15 43.32
CA LYS A 50 16.98 -9.46 43.00
C LYS A 50 15.86 -9.75 44.00
N THR A 51 14.62 -9.65 43.55
CA THR A 51 13.45 -10.15 44.29
C THR A 51 12.93 -11.37 43.55
N THR A 52 13.09 -12.51 44.21
CA THR A 52 12.48 -13.79 43.88
C THR A 52 10.97 -13.65 43.94
N VAL A 53 10.26 -14.04 42.88
CA VAL A 53 8.78 -14.18 42.87
C VAL A 53 8.38 -15.46 42.16
N PRO A 54 7.26 -16.09 42.61
CA PRO A 54 7.10 -17.52 42.68
C PRO A 54 6.66 -18.20 41.39
N ALA A 55 6.97 -19.50 41.33
CA ALA A 55 6.48 -20.46 40.37
C ALA A 55 4.94 -20.57 40.42
N ALA A 56 4.29 -20.01 39.40
CA ALA A 56 2.96 -20.41 38.95
C ALA A 56 2.78 -19.93 37.51
N ALA A 57 3.53 -20.55 36.59
CA ALA A 57 3.25 -20.44 35.17
C ALA A 57 1.91 -21.14 34.90
N LYS A 58 0.84 -20.35 34.78
CA LYS A 58 -0.43 -20.81 34.23
C LYS A 58 -0.15 -21.11 32.77
N GLU A 59 0.01 -22.39 32.45
CA GLU A 59 0.24 -22.91 31.12
C GLU A 59 -0.97 -22.53 30.24
N SER A 60 -0.85 -21.41 29.54
CA SER A 60 -1.83 -21.02 28.54
C SER A 60 -1.73 -22.06 27.44
N ASN A 61 -2.71 -22.94 27.40
CA ASN A 61 -2.86 -24.03 26.46
C ASN A 61 -2.79 -23.45 25.03
N MET A 62 -1.58 -23.44 24.46
CA MET A 62 -1.27 -22.81 23.17
C MET A 62 -1.69 -23.76 22.06
N THR A 63 -2.99 -23.97 21.92
CA THR A 63 -3.60 -24.59 20.74
C THR A 63 -3.71 -23.54 19.62
N GLY A 64 -2.59 -22.90 19.32
CA GLY A 64 -2.47 -22.00 18.18
C GLY A 64 -2.49 -22.83 16.91
N LYS A 65 -3.70 -23.06 16.37
CA LYS A 65 -3.89 -23.69 15.06
C LYS A 65 -3.09 -22.87 14.04
N THR A 66 -1.99 -23.42 13.52
CA THR A 66 -1.20 -22.76 12.48
C THR A 66 -2.11 -22.49 11.28
N GLN A 67 -2.43 -21.21 11.04
CA GLN A 67 -3.22 -20.83 9.88
C GLN A 67 -2.34 -20.98 8.64
N LEU A 68 -2.61 -22.00 7.83
CA LEU A 68 -1.91 -22.23 6.57
C LEU A 68 -2.42 -21.26 5.51
N THR A 69 -1.52 -20.50 4.89
CA THR A 69 -1.84 -19.61 3.76
C THR A 69 -1.84 -20.40 2.46
N ARG A 70 -2.91 -20.28 1.66
CA ARG A 70 -2.98 -20.88 0.33
C ARG A 70 -2.25 -20.02 -0.69
N ILE A 71 -1.30 -20.61 -1.41
CA ILE A 71 -0.56 -19.98 -2.51
C ILE A 71 -0.84 -20.80 -3.78
N SER A 72 -1.11 -20.11 -4.89
CA SER A 72 -1.30 -20.70 -6.20
C SER A 72 -0.13 -20.34 -7.12
N LEU A 73 0.53 -21.34 -7.71
CA LEU A 73 1.62 -21.17 -8.66
C LEU A 73 1.37 -22.04 -9.89
N VAL A 74 1.40 -21.42 -11.07
CA VAL A 74 1.14 -22.10 -12.34
C VAL A 74 2.33 -21.85 -13.27
N ARG A 75 2.88 -22.94 -13.84
CA ARG A 75 3.88 -22.90 -14.91
C ARG A 75 3.21 -23.20 -16.24
N THR A 76 3.22 -22.23 -17.15
CA THR A 76 2.69 -22.38 -18.52
C THR A 76 3.40 -21.37 -19.45
N ARG A 77 3.25 -21.56 -20.76
CA ARG A 77 3.66 -20.59 -21.79
C ARG A 77 2.51 -19.67 -22.21
N ASP A 78 1.27 -20.03 -21.87
CA ASP A 78 0.07 -19.24 -22.13
C ASP A 78 -0.32 -18.43 -20.89
N ARG A 79 -0.20 -17.10 -20.96
CA ARG A 79 -0.52 -16.22 -19.83
C ARG A 79 -2.00 -16.22 -19.48
N ALA A 80 -2.88 -16.33 -20.48
CA ALA A 80 -4.31 -16.29 -20.26
C ALA A 80 -4.79 -17.55 -19.54
N GLU A 81 -4.32 -18.72 -19.98
CA GLU A 81 -4.52 -19.98 -19.26
C GLU A 81 -3.95 -19.92 -17.84
N GLY A 82 -2.73 -19.40 -17.71
CA GLY A 82 -2.03 -19.30 -16.43
C GLY A 82 -2.77 -18.47 -15.39
N VAL A 83 -3.31 -17.31 -15.79
CA VAL A 83 -4.10 -16.43 -14.90
C VAL A 83 -5.37 -17.12 -14.43
N ARG A 84 -6.16 -17.70 -15.36
CA ARG A 84 -7.42 -18.38 -15.00
C ARG A 84 -7.15 -19.53 -14.01
N LYS A 85 -6.22 -20.41 -14.35
CA LYS A 85 -5.84 -21.55 -13.50
C LYS A 85 -5.31 -21.10 -12.14
N ALA A 86 -4.54 -20.00 -12.09
CA ALA A 86 -4.03 -19.48 -10.84
C ALA A 86 -5.16 -18.99 -9.91
N ILE A 87 -6.17 -18.31 -10.46
CA ILE A 87 -7.36 -17.85 -9.72
C ILE A 87 -8.19 -19.04 -9.24
N ASP A 88 -8.46 -20.02 -10.11
CA ASP A 88 -9.28 -21.20 -9.79
C ASP A 88 -8.71 -21.99 -8.60
N LEU A 89 -7.38 -22.16 -8.57
CA LEU A 89 -6.67 -22.86 -7.49
C LEU A 89 -6.78 -22.17 -6.13
N LEU A 90 -7.10 -20.86 -6.07
CA LEU A 90 -7.35 -20.18 -4.79
C LEU A 90 -8.68 -20.66 -4.17
N GLY A 91 -9.64 -21.07 -4.98
CA GLY A 91 -10.93 -21.60 -4.55
C GLY A 91 -11.80 -20.59 -3.80
N ALA A 92 -11.67 -19.31 -4.14
CA ALA A 92 -12.39 -18.21 -3.48
C ALA A 92 -12.96 -17.23 -4.51
N ASN A 93 -14.13 -16.64 -4.21
CA ASN A 93 -14.69 -15.56 -4.99
C ASN A 93 -14.99 -14.34 -4.09
N PRO A 94 -13.97 -13.50 -3.82
CA PRO A 94 -14.15 -12.32 -2.95
C PRO A 94 -14.82 -11.14 -3.66
N VAL A 95 -15.02 -11.21 -4.98
CA VAL A 95 -15.41 -10.04 -5.80
C VAL A 95 -16.89 -10.01 -6.20
N LYS A 96 -17.65 -11.09 -5.96
CA LYS A 96 -19.06 -11.19 -6.35
C LYS A 96 -19.89 -10.02 -5.78
N GLY A 97 -20.52 -9.26 -6.67
CA GLY A 97 -21.33 -8.08 -6.36
C GLY A 97 -20.54 -6.86 -5.85
N ARG A 98 -19.20 -6.89 -5.94
CA ARG A 98 -18.32 -5.81 -5.44
C ARG A 98 -17.79 -4.95 -6.58
N ALA A 99 -17.63 -3.66 -6.30
CA ALA A 99 -16.83 -2.77 -7.12
C ALA A 99 -15.35 -3.06 -6.85
N VAL A 100 -14.58 -3.36 -7.90
CA VAL A 100 -13.18 -3.77 -7.81
C VAL A 100 -12.28 -2.68 -8.39
N ALA A 101 -11.29 -2.24 -7.63
CA ALA A 101 -10.19 -1.44 -8.15
C ALA A 101 -9.03 -2.37 -8.54
N LEU A 102 -8.64 -2.35 -9.81
CA LEU A 102 -7.54 -3.13 -10.36
C LEU A 102 -6.34 -2.23 -10.63
N LYS A 103 -5.23 -2.43 -9.92
CA LYS A 103 -3.96 -1.70 -10.07
C LYS A 103 -2.95 -2.55 -10.84
N PRO A 104 -2.83 -2.43 -12.17
CA PRO A 104 -1.71 -3.02 -12.89
C PRO A 104 -0.40 -2.23 -12.61
N ASN A 105 0.69 -2.73 -13.18
CA ASN A 105 1.92 -1.98 -13.37
C ASN A 105 1.98 -1.47 -14.83
N PHE A 106 1.63 -0.19 -15.05
CA PHE A 106 1.84 0.59 -16.28
C PHE A 106 2.44 1.97 -15.96
N ASN A 107 3.50 1.99 -15.16
CA ASN A 107 4.21 3.23 -14.84
C ASN A 107 5.04 3.77 -16.03
N THR A 108 5.45 2.88 -16.94
CA THR A 108 6.25 3.17 -18.15
C THR A 108 5.65 2.49 -19.38
N ALA A 109 6.10 2.87 -20.57
CA ALA A 109 5.73 2.22 -21.84
C ALA A 109 6.59 0.97 -22.15
N ASP A 110 7.42 0.53 -21.19
CA ASP A 110 8.30 -0.61 -21.41
C ASP A 110 7.49 -1.89 -21.63
N PRO A 111 7.90 -2.80 -22.52
CA PRO A 111 7.26 -4.10 -22.66
C PRO A 111 7.43 -4.92 -21.36
N ALA A 112 6.59 -5.94 -21.20
CA ALA A 112 6.77 -6.91 -20.12
C ALA A 112 8.18 -7.53 -20.18
N PRO A 113 8.86 -7.73 -19.04
CA PRO A 113 8.35 -7.63 -17.67
C PRO A 113 8.43 -6.23 -17.02
N GLY A 114 8.85 -5.18 -17.75
CA GLY A 114 8.89 -3.81 -17.23
C GLY A 114 7.49 -3.24 -16.92
N SER A 115 6.48 -3.72 -17.64
CA SER A 115 5.06 -3.47 -17.39
C SER A 115 4.24 -4.77 -17.33
N THR A 116 2.97 -4.66 -16.96
CA THR A 116 2.02 -5.78 -16.98
C THR A 116 1.75 -6.21 -18.41
N HIS A 117 1.89 -7.50 -18.72
CA HIS A 117 1.58 -8.00 -20.06
C HIS A 117 0.08 -7.85 -20.36
N ASN A 118 -0.26 -7.43 -21.60
CA ASN A 118 -1.65 -7.20 -22.01
C ASN A 118 -2.54 -8.45 -21.83
N ASP A 119 -2.05 -9.63 -22.20
CA ASP A 119 -2.80 -10.89 -22.00
C ASP A 119 -3.08 -11.19 -20.53
N THR A 120 -2.14 -10.86 -19.62
CA THR A 120 -2.35 -11.02 -18.18
C THR A 120 -3.47 -10.09 -17.71
N LEU A 121 -3.41 -8.81 -18.10
CA LEU A 121 -4.41 -7.83 -17.70
C LEU A 121 -5.80 -8.17 -18.25
N ARG A 122 -5.89 -8.46 -19.55
CA ARG A 122 -7.13 -8.85 -20.22
C ARG A 122 -7.76 -10.06 -19.53
N SER A 123 -6.96 -11.10 -19.27
CA SER A 123 -7.46 -12.33 -18.65
C SER A 123 -7.94 -12.11 -17.21
N LEU A 124 -7.27 -11.23 -16.46
CA LEU A 124 -7.68 -10.87 -15.11
C LEU A 124 -9.00 -10.09 -15.12
N VAL A 125 -9.16 -9.10 -16.01
CA VAL A 125 -10.41 -8.34 -16.15
C VAL A 125 -11.58 -9.26 -16.50
N LEU A 126 -11.41 -10.16 -17.47
CA LEU A 126 -12.44 -11.13 -17.84
C LEU A 126 -12.80 -12.05 -16.67
N SER A 127 -11.79 -12.58 -15.95
CA SER A 127 -12.02 -13.43 -14.79
C SER A 127 -12.81 -12.70 -13.69
N LEU A 128 -12.50 -11.43 -13.43
CA LEU A 128 -13.23 -10.62 -12.46
C LEU A 128 -14.71 -10.39 -12.87
N GLN A 129 -14.97 -10.18 -14.17
CA GLN A 129 -16.32 -10.07 -14.71
C GLN A 129 -17.10 -11.37 -14.57
N GLU A 130 -16.49 -12.50 -14.96
CA GLU A 130 -17.08 -13.85 -14.83
C GLU A 130 -17.37 -14.22 -13.37
N MET A 131 -16.51 -13.80 -12.45
CA MET A 131 -16.72 -13.96 -11.00
C MET A 131 -17.83 -13.05 -10.44
N GLY A 132 -18.37 -12.14 -11.25
CA GLY A 132 -19.52 -11.30 -10.91
C GLY A 132 -19.15 -10.00 -10.20
N ALA A 133 -17.97 -9.41 -10.47
CA ALA A 133 -17.69 -8.04 -10.04
C ALA A 133 -18.77 -7.08 -10.59
N SER A 134 -19.27 -6.17 -9.76
CA SER A 134 -20.32 -5.22 -10.18
C SER A 134 -19.76 -4.07 -11.02
N SER A 135 -18.50 -3.70 -10.78
CA SER A 135 -17.73 -2.78 -11.62
C SER A 135 -16.23 -3.05 -11.47
N ILE A 136 -15.44 -2.66 -12.47
CA ILE A 136 -13.99 -2.77 -12.43
C ILE A 136 -13.42 -1.41 -12.82
N THR A 137 -12.75 -0.75 -11.87
CA THR A 137 -11.99 0.47 -12.10
C THR A 137 -10.54 0.10 -12.32
N LEU A 138 -10.00 0.38 -13.50
CA LEU A 138 -8.55 0.26 -13.72
C LEU A 138 -7.87 1.46 -13.06
N ALA A 139 -7.40 1.25 -11.84
CA ALA A 139 -6.77 2.28 -11.04
C ALA A 139 -5.31 2.42 -11.48
N GLU A 140 -5.05 3.05 -12.62
CA GLU A 140 -3.68 3.30 -13.05
C GLU A 140 -3.41 4.75 -13.47
N ARG A 141 -2.17 5.18 -13.23
CA ARG A 141 -1.63 6.46 -13.67
C ARG A 141 -0.30 6.22 -14.38
N SER A 142 -0.29 6.35 -15.70
CA SER A 142 0.96 6.49 -16.46
C SER A 142 1.54 7.89 -16.18
N GLY A 143 2.84 8.00 -15.87
CA GLY A 143 3.47 9.30 -15.60
C GLY A 143 3.82 10.09 -16.87
N PRO A 144 4.14 11.40 -16.78
CA PRO A 144 4.21 12.26 -15.59
C PRO A 144 2.88 12.84 -15.08
#